data_AF-A0AAI9SY42-F1
#
_entry.id   AF-A0AAI9SY42-F1
#
_cell.length_a   1.000
_cell.length_b   1.000
_cell.length_c   1.000
_cell.angle_alpha   90.00
_cell.angle_beta   90.00
_cell.angle_gamma   90.00
#
_symmetry.space_group_name_H-M   'P 1'
#
loop_
_entity.id
_entity.type
_entity.pdbx_description
1 polymer ?
#
loop_
_entity_poly.entity_id
_entity_poly.type
_entity_poly.pdbx_seq_one_letter_code
_entity_poly.pdbx_strand_id
1 'polypeptide(L)'
;MKTKKQVISTEQQGLGVALWLCPKPNSALYDKLSTLSSSVSTLFPGSPPKFEPHITITTNIQVDLDDPSKAKDDVDRILSASAIALRSLPKNHSNLVKLGKINSQRKFFQKLYFEVESDPNLISFARIMREIFVITPEDIEAENRKCNPHLYTTDSHGNTVKRKPSKKKVTSSWNGGQVENQQTKQFDTEEIRRRASYKAAEWAESEYHPHLSLVYSNLWPIDNALWRTIKTRITDYLGVEDVDAEGMQDMGYGWDGGVLKLVLCEGEVYEWIVLGSVDIH
;
A
#
# COMPACT_ATOMS: atom_id res chain seq x y z
N MET A 1 -31.41 -16.87 -27.21
CA MET A 1 -30.90 -15.79 -26.33
C MET A 1 -29.85 -16.36 -25.41
N LYS A 2 -28.56 -16.16 -25.71
CA LYS A 2 -27.45 -16.58 -24.84
C LYS A 2 -27.10 -15.40 -23.94
N THR A 3 -27.33 -15.55 -22.65
CA THR A 3 -26.98 -14.59 -21.60
C THR A 3 -25.46 -14.40 -21.62
N LYS A 4 -25.01 -13.19 -21.98
CA LYS A 4 -23.61 -12.80 -21.86
C LYS A 4 -23.25 -12.83 -20.37
N LYS A 5 -22.49 -13.84 -19.95
CA LYS A 5 -21.70 -13.76 -18.71
C LYS A 5 -20.83 -12.53 -18.86
N GLN A 6 -21.07 -11.53 -18.01
CA GLN A 6 -20.19 -10.39 -17.81
C GLN A 6 -18.83 -10.97 -17.46
N VAL A 7 -17.87 -10.79 -18.36
CA VAL A 7 -16.47 -11.08 -18.11
C VAL A 7 -16.05 -10.07 -17.05
N ILE A 8 -15.95 -10.51 -15.80
CA ILE A 8 -15.31 -9.76 -14.73
C ILE A 8 -13.88 -9.53 -15.22
N SER A 9 -13.53 -8.27 -15.46
CA SER A 9 -12.20 -7.88 -15.90
C SER A 9 -11.18 -8.29 -14.86
N THR A 10 -10.08 -8.88 -15.33
CA THR A 10 -8.90 -9.37 -14.60
C THR A 10 -8.12 -8.29 -13.82
N GLU A 11 -8.72 -7.13 -13.55
CA GLU A 11 -8.08 -5.93 -12.94
C GLU A 11 -8.34 -5.77 -11.43
N GLN A 12 -9.09 -6.68 -10.80
CA GLN A 12 -9.26 -6.73 -9.33
C GLN A 12 -8.34 -7.80 -8.69
N GLN A 13 -7.06 -7.84 -9.05
CA GLN A 13 -6.08 -8.44 -8.13
C GLN A 13 -5.91 -7.46 -6.97
N GLY A 14 -6.27 -7.89 -5.75
CA GLY A 14 -6.16 -7.07 -4.54
C GLY A 14 -4.74 -6.51 -4.37
N LEU A 15 -4.63 -5.31 -3.79
CA LEU A 15 -3.34 -4.64 -3.55
C LEU A 15 -2.56 -5.30 -2.38
N GLY A 16 -3.08 -6.40 -1.82
CA GLY A 16 -2.57 -7.04 -0.61
C GLY A 16 -2.66 -6.10 0.59
N VAL A 17 -1.72 -6.24 1.53
CA VAL A 17 -1.58 -5.31 2.64
C VAL A 17 -0.77 -4.09 2.21
N ALA A 18 -1.32 -2.90 2.42
CA ALA A 18 -0.69 -1.62 2.10
C ALA A 18 -0.41 -0.79 3.35
N LEU A 19 0.68 -0.01 3.31
CA LEU A 19 0.99 1.01 4.31
C LEU A 19 0.57 2.37 3.78
N TRP A 20 -0.32 3.04 4.51
CA TRP A 20 -0.84 4.35 4.17
C TRP A 20 -0.33 5.41 5.14
N LEU A 21 -0.01 6.59 4.61
CA LEU A 21 0.19 7.82 5.37
C LEU A 21 -1.03 8.72 5.19
N CYS A 22 -1.79 8.92 6.26
CA CYS A 22 -2.99 9.73 6.28
C CYS A 22 -2.72 11.07 6.98
N PRO A 23 -3.34 12.18 6.55
CA PRO A 23 -3.38 13.39 7.36
C PRO A 23 -4.11 13.10 8.67
N LYS A 24 -3.80 13.87 9.73
CA LYS A 24 -4.38 13.64 11.05
C LYS A 24 -5.93 13.73 11.01
N PRO A 25 -6.67 12.72 11.51
CA PRO A 25 -8.13 12.79 11.61
C PRO A 25 -8.59 14.02 12.39
N ASN A 26 -9.71 14.61 11.96
CA ASN A 26 -10.27 15.86 12.51
C ASN A 26 -9.34 17.09 12.39
N SER A 27 -8.30 17.02 11.57
CA SER A 27 -7.57 18.22 11.16
C SER A 27 -8.34 18.93 10.04
N ALA A 28 -8.19 20.26 9.98
CA ALA A 28 -8.81 21.06 8.92
C ALA A 28 -8.45 20.54 7.51
N LEU A 29 -7.23 20.03 7.32
CA LEU A 29 -6.81 19.45 6.05
C LEU A 29 -7.53 18.13 5.75
N TYR A 30 -7.62 17.21 6.72
CA TYR A 30 -8.32 15.93 6.54
C TYR A 30 -9.80 16.15 6.17
N ASP A 31 -10.48 17.05 6.89
CA ASP A 31 -11.89 17.34 6.66
C ASP A 31 -12.11 18.00 5.30
N LYS A 32 -11.21 18.91 4.91
CA LYS A 32 -11.22 19.57 3.60
C LYS A 32 -11.03 18.57 2.47
N LEU A 33 -10.03 17.69 2.55
CA LEU A 33 -9.77 16.67 1.52
C LEU A 33 -10.91 15.64 1.42
N SER A 34 -11.47 15.21 2.55
CA SER A 34 -12.59 14.26 2.58
C SER A 34 -13.87 14.85 1.97
N THR A 35 -14.14 16.12 2.26
CA THR A 35 -15.28 16.85 1.69
C THR A 35 -15.09 17.08 0.20
N LEU A 36 -13.88 17.46 -0.22
CA LEU A 36 -13.54 17.63 -1.64
C LEU A 36 -13.73 16.33 -2.42
N SER A 37 -13.16 15.22 -1.94
CA SER A 37 -13.32 13.89 -2.55
C SER A 37 -14.79 13.51 -2.68
N SER A 38 -15.58 13.70 -1.61
CA SER A 38 -17.02 13.43 -1.63
C SER A 38 -17.76 14.30 -2.65
N SER A 39 -17.44 15.59 -2.71
CA SER A 39 -18.04 16.55 -3.64
C SER A 39 -17.71 16.20 -5.08
N VAL A 40 -16.45 15.92 -5.40
CA VAL A 40 -16.01 15.60 -6.76
C VAL A 40 -16.53 14.24 -7.21
N SER A 41 -16.65 13.26 -6.30
CA SER A 41 -17.23 11.94 -6.61
C SER A 41 -18.65 12.01 -7.17
N THR A 42 -19.43 13.05 -6.84
CA THR A 42 -20.79 13.25 -7.40
C THR A 42 -20.80 13.54 -8.91
N LEU A 43 -19.65 13.93 -9.48
CA LEU A 43 -19.50 14.18 -10.92
C LEU A 43 -19.27 12.89 -11.72
N PHE A 44 -18.99 11.77 -11.05
CA PHE A 44 -18.68 10.50 -11.70
C PHE A 44 -19.87 9.55 -11.64
N PRO A 45 -20.14 8.80 -12.74
CA PRO A 45 -21.21 7.82 -12.76
C PRO A 45 -20.86 6.59 -11.90
N GLY A 46 -21.89 5.86 -11.47
CA GLY A 46 -21.72 4.56 -10.80
C GLY A 46 -21.35 4.63 -9.32
N SER A 47 -21.51 5.80 -8.68
CA SER A 47 -21.25 6.02 -7.25
C SER A 47 -19.88 5.50 -6.82
N PRO A 48 -18.78 6.21 -7.19
CA PRO A 48 -17.43 5.86 -6.79
C PRO A 48 -17.33 5.48 -5.29
N PRO A 49 -16.51 4.46 -4.95
CA PRO A 49 -16.34 4.10 -3.56
C PRO A 49 -15.70 5.25 -2.78
N LYS A 50 -16.13 5.40 -1.53
CA LYS A 50 -15.52 6.36 -0.59
C LYS A 50 -14.35 5.70 0.11
N PHE A 51 -13.29 6.46 0.31
CA PHE A 51 -12.09 6.07 1.03
C PHE A 51 -11.50 7.29 1.74
N GLU A 52 -10.67 7.06 2.75
CA GLU A 52 -10.02 8.15 3.48
C GLU A 52 -8.90 8.79 2.65
N PRO A 53 -8.61 10.10 2.81
CA PRO A 53 -7.47 10.71 2.17
C PRO A 53 -6.16 10.08 2.66
N HIS A 54 -5.35 9.54 1.75
CA HIS A 54 -4.10 8.87 2.09
C HIS A 54 -3.08 8.94 0.95
N ILE A 55 -1.81 8.79 1.31
CA ILE A 55 -0.71 8.45 0.39
C ILE A 55 -0.35 6.98 0.62
N THR A 56 -0.34 6.18 -0.43
CA THR A 56 0.16 4.80 -0.34
C THR A 56 1.68 4.83 -0.35
N ILE A 57 2.32 4.38 0.74
CA ILE A 57 3.78 4.33 0.90
C ILE A 57 4.36 3.08 0.23
N THR A 58 3.71 1.92 0.42
CA THR A 58 4.04 0.66 -0.25
C THR A 58 2.85 -0.30 -0.15
N THR A 59 2.80 -1.29 -1.03
CA THR A 59 1.77 -2.35 -1.09
C THR A 59 2.42 -3.73 -0.96
N ASN A 60 1.63 -4.82 -0.94
CA ASN A 60 2.13 -6.20 -0.84
C ASN A 60 3.03 -6.46 0.39
N ILE A 61 2.75 -5.81 1.52
CA ILE A 61 3.43 -6.11 2.78
C ILE A 61 3.06 -7.51 3.23
N GLN A 62 4.06 -8.31 3.62
CA GLN A 62 3.82 -9.65 4.14
C GLN A 62 3.34 -9.61 5.58
N VAL A 63 2.14 -10.15 5.82
CA VAL A 63 1.53 -10.34 7.14
C VAL A 63 0.95 -11.75 7.20
N ASP A 64 1.20 -12.50 8.27
CA ASP A 64 0.63 -13.85 8.47
C ASP A 64 -0.84 -13.76 8.88
N LEU A 65 -1.74 -13.57 7.90
CA LEU A 65 -3.20 -13.44 8.12
C LEU A 65 -3.88 -14.75 8.54
N ASP A 66 -3.19 -15.89 8.43
CA ASP A 66 -3.69 -17.23 8.78
C ASP A 66 -3.72 -17.46 10.31
N ASP A 67 -2.85 -16.78 11.05
CA ASP A 67 -2.70 -16.89 12.50
C ASP A 67 -2.95 -15.51 13.16
N PRO A 68 -4.10 -15.30 13.81
CA PRO A 68 -4.45 -14.00 14.40
C PRO A 68 -3.43 -13.46 15.40
N SER A 69 -2.71 -14.34 16.11
CA SER A 69 -1.68 -13.92 17.07
C SER A 69 -0.46 -13.34 16.36
N LYS A 70 0.00 -14.00 15.30
CA LYS A 70 1.12 -13.53 14.49
C LYS A 70 0.75 -12.34 13.62
N ALA A 71 -0.46 -12.31 13.06
CA ALA A 71 -0.96 -11.17 12.32
C ALA A 71 -0.85 -9.88 13.15
N LYS A 72 -1.26 -9.95 14.42
CA LYS A 72 -1.15 -8.83 15.35
C LYS A 72 0.31 -8.45 15.62
N ASP A 73 1.16 -9.43 15.93
CA ASP A 73 2.59 -9.19 16.19
C ASP A 73 3.30 -8.54 14.98
N ASP A 74 2.96 -8.99 13.76
CA ASP A 74 3.47 -8.40 12.52
C ASP A 74 2.98 -6.96 12.34
N VAL A 75 1.68 -6.70 12.53
CA VAL A 75 1.10 -5.36 12.44
C VAL A 75 1.77 -4.40 13.42
N ASP A 76 1.91 -4.79 14.68
CA ASP A 76 2.53 -3.97 15.73
C ASP A 76 4.01 -3.70 15.43
N ARG A 77 4.74 -4.73 14.96
CA ARG A 77 6.15 -4.61 14.56
C ARG A 77 6.33 -3.66 13.38
N ILE A 78 5.52 -3.81 12.34
CA ILE A 78 5.59 -2.99 11.12
C ILE A 78 5.29 -1.53 11.46
N LEU A 79 4.15 -1.26 12.12
CA LEU A 79 3.75 0.10 12.47
C LEU A 79 4.76 0.79 13.39
N SER A 80 5.29 0.06 14.39
CA SER A 80 6.31 0.60 15.30
C SER A 80 7.59 0.96 14.55
N ALA A 81 8.08 0.06 13.69
CA ALA A 81 9.27 0.30 12.88
C ALA A 81 9.07 1.44 11.88
N SER A 82 7.91 1.51 11.22
CA SER A 82 7.56 2.62 10.32
C SER A 82 7.51 3.96 11.06
N ALA A 83 6.91 4.00 12.26
CA ALA A 83 6.85 5.20 13.07
C ALA A 83 8.24 5.68 13.49
N ILE A 84 9.12 4.76 13.91
CA ILE A 84 10.51 5.07 14.25
C ILE A 84 11.25 5.59 13.03
N ALA A 85 11.17 4.89 11.90
CA ALA A 85 11.85 5.28 10.66
C ALA A 85 11.45 6.69 10.20
N LEU A 86 10.14 6.99 10.20
CA LEU A 86 9.62 8.29 9.81
C LEU A 86 10.11 9.42 10.76
N ARG A 87 10.10 9.17 12.07
CA ARG A 87 10.60 10.13 13.08
C ARG A 87 12.11 10.36 13.01
N SER A 88 12.85 9.40 12.48
CA SER A 88 14.31 9.48 12.29
C SER A 88 14.73 10.23 11.04
N LEU A 89 13.80 10.59 10.14
CA LEU A 89 14.14 11.36 8.95
C LEU A 89 14.61 12.77 9.32
N PRO A 90 15.53 13.36 8.52
CA PRO A 90 15.90 14.76 8.68
C PRO A 90 14.66 15.67 8.60
N LYS A 91 14.54 16.64 9.50
CA LYS A 91 13.45 17.64 9.50
C LYS A 91 13.82 18.89 8.70
N ASN A 92 14.40 18.69 7.52
CA ASN A 92 14.83 19.76 6.62
C ASN A 92 13.76 20.15 5.57
N HIS A 93 12.54 19.61 5.70
CA HIS A 93 11.37 19.94 4.90
C HIS A 93 10.37 20.80 5.69
N SER A 94 9.54 21.58 5.01
CA SER A 94 8.43 22.31 5.64
C SER A 94 7.24 21.39 5.93
N ASN A 95 6.91 20.53 4.97
CA ASN A 95 5.90 19.48 5.04
C ASN A 95 6.45 18.26 4.32
N LEU A 96 6.27 17.07 4.90
CA LEU A 96 6.72 15.82 4.28
C LEU A 96 5.88 15.50 3.04
N VAL A 97 4.60 15.83 3.08
CA VAL A 97 3.70 15.72 1.94
C VAL A 97 3.25 17.10 1.52
N LYS A 98 3.41 17.41 0.23
CA LYS A 98 2.90 18.63 -0.39
C LYS A 98 2.08 18.25 -1.61
N LEU A 99 0.85 18.74 -1.66
CA LEU A 99 -0.06 18.50 -2.77
C LEU A 99 0.26 19.49 -3.89
N GLY A 100 0.59 18.94 -5.06
CA GLY A 100 0.79 19.67 -6.30
C GLY A 100 -0.45 19.60 -7.19
N LYS A 101 -0.22 19.70 -8.51
CA LYS A 101 -1.28 19.74 -9.52
C LYS A 101 -2.22 18.53 -9.49
N ILE A 102 -3.41 18.72 -10.04
CA ILE A 102 -4.35 17.63 -10.28
C ILE A 102 -4.02 16.89 -11.58
N ASN A 103 -4.23 15.57 -11.58
CA ASN A 103 -4.05 14.74 -12.77
C ASN A 103 -5.09 13.59 -12.83
N SER A 104 -5.20 12.97 -14.00
CA SER A 104 -6.11 11.86 -14.28
C SER A 104 -5.47 10.81 -15.17
N GLN A 105 -5.68 9.52 -14.85
CA GLN A 105 -5.23 8.40 -15.68
C GLN A 105 -6.38 7.45 -16.05
N ARG A 106 -6.08 6.53 -16.98
CA ARG A 106 -6.99 5.45 -17.39
C ARG A 106 -7.30 4.46 -16.26
N LYS A 107 -6.33 4.21 -15.37
CA LYS A 107 -6.40 3.23 -14.28
C LYS A 107 -7.47 3.57 -13.25
N PHE A 108 -8.12 2.55 -12.69
CA PHE A 108 -9.19 2.69 -11.70
C PHE A 108 -8.73 3.46 -10.44
N PHE A 109 -7.61 3.04 -9.84
CA PHE A 109 -7.06 3.65 -8.61
C PHE A 109 -6.36 5.00 -8.81
N GLN A 110 -6.10 5.39 -10.07
CA GLN A 110 -5.45 6.66 -10.41
C GLN A 110 -6.37 7.49 -11.32
N LYS A 111 -7.69 7.42 -11.08
CA LYS A 111 -8.64 8.12 -11.94
C LYS A 111 -8.56 9.63 -11.80
N LEU A 112 -8.61 10.13 -10.57
CA LEU A 112 -8.45 11.55 -10.27
C LEU A 112 -7.67 11.67 -8.97
N TYR A 113 -6.56 12.39 -8.99
CA TYR A 113 -5.66 12.50 -7.85
C TYR A 113 -4.87 13.81 -7.88
N PHE A 114 -4.38 14.21 -6.72
CA PHE A 114 -3.29 15.19 -6.61
C PHE A 114 -1.95 14.50 -6.75
N GLU A 115 -1.08 15.04 -7.58
CA GLU A 115 0.34 14.68 -7.54
C GLU A 115 0.93 15.16 -6.20
N VAL A 116 1.84 14.37 -5.64
CA VAL A 116 2.61 14.78 -4.47
C VAL A 116 4.02 15.13 -4.92
N GLU A 117 4.54 16.24 -4.41
CA GLU A 117 5.94 16.64 -4.68
C GLU A 117 6.90 15.51 -4.26
N SER A 118 7.91 15.23 -5.09
CA SER A 118 8.94 14.22 -4.82
C SER A 118 9.91 14.67 -3.74
N ASP A 119 9.44 14.80 -2.51
CA ASP A 119 10.24 15.13 -1.35
C ASP A 119 11.26 13.99 -1.05
N PRO A 120 12.56 14.27 -0.95
CA PRO A 120 13.57 13.25 -0.72
C PRO A 120 13.34 12.40 0.53
N ASN A 121 12.76 12.96 1.60
CA ASN A 121 12.48 12.24 2.83
C ASN A 121 11.28 11.30 2.65
N LEU A 122 10.23 11.72 1.92
CA LEU A 122 9.09 10.84 1.60
C LEU A 122 9.53 9.67 0.69
N ILE A 123 10.33 9.94 -0.34
CA ILE A 123 10.87 8.90 -1.23
C ILE A 123 11.78 7.95 -0.46
N SER A 124 12.68 8.48 0.38
CA SER A 124 13.56 7.68 1.25
C SER A 124 12.76 6.80 2.20
N PHE A 125 11.71 7.34 2.83
CA PHE A 125 10.83 6.58 3.70
C PHE A 125 10.15 5.43 2.96
N ALA A 126 9.54 5.69 1.80
CA ALA A 126 8.89 4.66 1.00
C ALA A 126 9.87 3.56 0.57
N ARG A 127 11.08 3.94 0.15
CA ARG A 127 12.16 3.02 -0.19
C ARG A 127 12.50 2.10 0.99
N ILE A 128 12.72 2.66 2.18
CA ILE A 128 13.07 1.88 3.39
C ILE A 128 11.94 0.89 3.74
N MET A 129 10.68 1.34 3.69
CA MET A 129 9.53 0.48 3.97
C MET A 129 9.40 -0.66 2.95
N ARG A 130 9.59 -0.36 1.67
CA ARG A 130 9.58 -1.36 0.58
C ARG A 130 10.69 -2.39 0.75
N GLU A 131 11.91 -1.94 1.07
CA GLU A 131 13.06 -2.81 1.30
C GLU A 131 12.81 -3.80 2.44
N ILE A 132 12.38 -3.29 3.60
CA ILE A 132 12.30 -4.06 4.85
C ILE A 132 11.07 -4.99 4.87
N PHE A 133 9.92 -4.54 4.37
CA PHE A 133 8.65 -5.24 4.56
C PHE A 133 8.09 -5.95 3.33
N VAL A 134 8.72 -5.75 2.17
CA VAL A 134 8.30 -6.38 0.93
C VAL A 134 9.45 -7.17 0.33
N ILE A 135 10.49 -6.48 -0.15
CA ILE A 135 11.52 -7.11 -0.98
C ILE A 135 12.40 -8.07 -0.16
N THR A 136 12.85 -7.67 1.02
CA THR A 136 13.69 -8.53 1.86
C THR A 136 12.96 -9.80 2.30
N PRO A 137 11.72 -9.74 2.85
CA PRO A 137 10.95 -10.93 3.19
C PRO A 137 10.66 -11.82 1.97
N GLU A 138 10.29 -11.24 0.82
CA GLU A 138 10.06 -11.99 -0.42
C GLU A 138 11.30 -12.75 -0.90
N ASP A 139 12.45 -12.09 -0.93
CA ASP A 139 13.71 -12.71 -1.37
C ASP A 139 14.18 -13.78 -0.38
N ILE A 140 14.01 -13.56 0.93
CA ILE A 140 14.30 -14.57 1.97
C ILE A 140 13.39 -15.79 1.78
N GLU A 141 12.09 -15.59 1.56
CA GLU A 141 11.14 -16.68 1.37
C GLU A 141 11.43 -17.44 0.06
N ALA A 142 11.81 -16.74 -1.01
CA ALA A 142 12.23 -17.36 -2.26
C ALA A 142 13.50 -18.21 -2.08
N GLU A 143 14.48 -17.74 -1.30
CA GLU A 143 15.70 -18.49 -1.02
C GLU A 143 15.45 -19.67 -0.08
N ASN A 144 14.56 -19.51 0.91
CA ASN A 144 14.07 -20.61 1.74
C ASN A 144 13.42 -21.71 0.90
N ARG A 145 12.61 -21.37 -0.12
CA ARG A 145 12.03 -22.36 -1.04
C ARG A 145 13.07 -23.17 -1.80
N LYS A 146 14.19 -22.54 -2.21
CA LYS A 146 15.28 -23.20 -2.92
C LYS A 146 16.13 -24.08 -1.99
N CYS A 147 16.52 -23.54 -0.84
CA CYS A 147 17.43 -24.21 0.09
C CYS A 147 16.72 -25.24 0.98
N ASN A 148 15.44 -25.04 1.28
CA ASN A 148 14.66 -25.85 2.20
C ASN A 148 13.32 -26.31 1.57
N PRO A 149 13.34 -26.99 0.40
CA PRO A 149 12.11 -27.37 -0.31
C PRO A 149 11.20 -28.33 0.50
N HIS A 150 11.78 -29.08 1.44
CA HIS A 150 11.05 -29.97 2.35
C HIS A 150 10.06 -29.24 3.27
N LEU A 151 10.23 -27.94 3.50
CA LEU A 151 9.31 -27.10 4.25
C LEU A 151 8.07 -26.69 3.44
N TYR A 152 8.01 -27.04 2.16
CA TYR A 152 6.96 -26.61 1.25
C TYR A 152 6.19 -27.81 0.71
N THR A 153 4.95 -27.57 0.31
CA THR A 153 4.08 -28.54 -0.35
C THR A 153 3.19 -27.82 -1.35
N THR A 154 2.55 -28.56 -2.24
CA THR A 154 1.64 -28.00 -3.24
C THR A 154 0.21 -28.18 -2.74
N ASP A 155 -0.58 -27.11 -2.73
CA ASP A 155 -1.99 -27.17 -2.38
C ASP A 155 -2.84 -27.80 -3.52
N SER A 156 -4.15 -27.94 -3.28
CA SER A 156 -5.10 -28.47 -4.27
C SER A 156 -5.24 -27.63 -5.54
N HIS A 157 -4.74 -26.40 -5.54
CA HIS A 157 -4.79 -25.44 -6.65
C HIS A 157 -3.45 -25.33 -7.38
N GLY A 158 -2.44 -26.11 -6.98
CA GLY A 158 -1.11 -26.06 -7.60
C GLY A 158 -0.17 -25.01 -7.00
N ASN A 159 -0.56 -24.32 -5.93
CA ASN A 159 0.27 -23.29 -5.29
C ASN A 159 1.24 -23.90 -4.27
N THR A 160 2.48 -23.42 -4.26
CA THR A 160 3.48 -23.81 -3.27
C THR A 160 3.20 -23.11 -1.95
N VAL A 161 2.77 -23.87 -0.94
CA VAL A 161 2.47 -23.40 0.42
C VAL A 161 3.44 -23.99 1.44
N LYS A 162 3.73 -23.24 2.50
CA LYS A 162 4.57 -23.73 3.60
C LYS A 162 3.82 -24.81 4.39
N ARG A 163 4.48 -25.93 4.67
CA ARG A 163 3.89 -27.02 5.46
C ARG A 163 3.61 -26.52 6.88
N LYS A 164 2.34 -26.58 7.31
CA LYS A 164 1.99 -26.30 8.71
C LYS A 164 2.64 -27.39 9.58
N PRO A 165 3.34 -27.04 10.68
CA PRO A 165 3.87 -28.05 11.60
C PRO A 165 2.68 -28.83 12.16
N SER A 166 2.62 -30.13 11.83
CA SER A 166 1.57 -31.00 12.33
C SER A 166 1.63 -31.02 13.86
N LYS A 167 0.58 -30.52 14.54
CA LYS A 167 0.37 -30.74 15.97
C LYS A 167 0.19 -32.24 16.20
N LYS A 168 1.28 -33.02 16.23
CA LYS A 168 1.21 -34.43 16.63
C LYS A 168 0.85 -34.46 18.11
N LYS A 169 -0.36 -34.91 18.43
CA LYS A 169 -0.71 -35.41 19.76
C LYS A 169 0.33 -36.48 20.10
N VAL A 170 1.14 -36.23 21.12
CA VAL A 170 2.04 -37.22 21.71
C VAL A 170 1.15 -38.32 22.29
N THR A 171 0.87 -39.35 21.50
CA THR A 171 0.47 -40.66 22.00
C THR A 171 1.72 -41.50 21.96
N SER A 172 2.24 -41.77 23.15
CA SER A 172 3.42 -42.59 23.39
C SER A 172 3.14 -44.03 22.93
N SER A 173 3.58 -44.35 21.72
CA SER A 173 3.82 -45.72 21.27
C SER A 173 5.08 -45.71 20.42
N TRP A 174 6.21 -45.87 21.10
CA TRP A 174 7.52 -46.08 20.50
C TRP A 174 7.49 -47.34 19.63
N ASN A 175 7.75 -47.17 18.34
CA ASN A 175 8.39 -48.19 17.51
C ASN A 175 9.43 -47.49 16.63
N GLY A 176 10.66 -48.01 16.72
CA GLY A 176 11.88 -47.36 16.25
C GLY A 176 11.95 -47.23 14.73
N GLY A 177 11.53 -46.09 14.22
CA GLY A 177 11.90 -45.58 12.90
C GLY A 177 12.57 -44.22 13.09
N GLN A 178 13.84 -44.10 12.69
CA GLN A 178 14.56 -42.84 12.69
C GLN A 178 13.78 -41.80 11.87
N VAL A 179 13.19 -40.83 12.54
CA VAL A 179 12.72 -39.61 11.91
C VAL A 179 13.99 -38.80 11.63
N GLU A 180 14.45 -38.79 10.38
CA GLU A 180 15.49 -37.88 9.93
C GLU A 180 15.09 -36.45 10.32
N ASN A 181 15.81 -35.90 11.27
CA ASN A 181 15.69 -34.52 11.70
C ASN A 181 16.32 -33.67 10.58
N GLN A 182 15.59 -33.45 9.49
CA GLN A 182 16.05 -32.62 8.37
C GLN A 182 16.29 -31.20 8.89
N GLN A 183 17.56 -30.91 9.21
CA GLN A 183 17.99 -29.64 9.73
C GLN A 183 17.81 -28.58 8.65
N THR A 184 17.09 -27.50 8.97
CA THR A 184 16.91 -26.36 8.07
C THR A 184 18.27 -25.76 7.72
N LYS A 185 18.61 -25.73 6.43
CA LYS A 185 19.83 -25.13 5.92
C LYS A 185 19.75 -23.61 6.12
N GLN A 186 20.66 -23.08 6.93
CA GLN A 186 20.85 -21.64 7.07
C GLN A 186 21.59 -21.09 5.84
N PHE A 187 21.25 -19.87 5.43
CA PHE A 187 21.92 -19.14 4.36
C PHE A 187 22.20 -17.71 4.80
N ASP A 188 23.20 -17.11 4.15
CA ASP A 188 23.58 -15.73 4.42
C ASP A 188 22.49 -14.75 3.94
N THR A 189 21.97 -13.94 4.86
CA THR A 189 20.95 -12.93 4.57
C THR A 189 21.53 -11.59 4.16
N GLU A 190 22.84 -11.35 4.35
CA GLU A 190 23.45 -10.04 4.05
C GLU A 190 23.44 -9.73 2.55
N GLU A 191 23.80 -10.70 1.71
CA GLU A 191 23.71 -10.54 0.26
C GLU A 191 22.25 -10.35 -0.21
N ILE A 192 21.28 -10.97 0.46
CA ILE A 192 19.86 -10.76 0.16
C ILE A 192 19.46 -9.32 0.48
N ARG A 193 19.81 -8.82 1.67
CA ARG A 193 19.54 -7.43 2.08
C ARG A 193 20.18 -6.44 1.13
N ARG A 194 21.43 -6.67 0.73
CA ARG A 194 22.14 -5.81 -0.23
C ARG A 194 21.39 -5.72 -1.57
N ARG A 195 20.98 -6.86 -2.14
CA ARG A 195 20.18 -6.89 -3.38
C ARG A 195 18.81 -6.23 -3.20
N ALA A 196 18.16 -6.46 -2.06
CA ALA A 196 16.87 -5.85 -1.75
C ALA A 196 16.96 -4.32 -1.70
N SER A 197 18.04 -3.76 -1.16
CA SER A 197 18.24 -2.31 -1.12
C SER A 197 18.40 -1.69 -2.52
N TYR A 198 19.08 -2.38 -3.44
CA TYR A 198 19.18 -1.93 -4.84
C TYR A 198 17.82 -1.97 -5.54
N LYS A 199 17.06 -3.06 -5.40
CA LYS A 199 15.71 -3.19 -5.97
C LYS A 199 14.77 -2.12 -5.42
N ALA A 200 14.84 -1.83 -4.11
CA ALA A 200 14.03 -0.80 -3.49
C ALA A 200 14.39 0.60 -4.01
N ALA A 201 15.67 0.87 -4.28
CA ALA A 201 16.13 2.12 -4.87
C ALA A 201 15.59 2.30 -6.29
N GLU A 202 15.72 1.27 -7.13
CA GLU A 202 15.22 1.27 -8.51
C GLU A 202 13.70 1.46 -8.55
N TRP A 203 12.96 0.76 -7.69
CA TRP A 203 11.52 0.94 -7.54
C TRP A 203 11.15 2.38 -7.13
N ALA A 204 11.88 2.96 -6.16
CA ALA A 204 11.61 4.32 -5.69
C ALA A 204 11.86 5.39 -6.77
N GLU A 205 12.80 5.15 -7.68
CA GLU A 205 13.13 6.07 -8.78
C GLU A 205 12.19 5.92 -9.98
N SER A 206 11.83 4.68 -10.35
CA SER A 206 11.16 4.39 -11.62
C SER A 206 9.66 4.09 -11.49
N GLU A 207 9.20 3.64 -10.33
CA GLU A 207 7.82 3.16 -10.14
C GLU A 207 7.06 3.93 -9.06
N TYR A 208 7.73 4.40 -8.00
CA TYR A 208 7.06 5.09 -6.90
C TYR A 208 6.69 6.53 -7.28
N HIS A 209 5.37 6.74 -7.44
CA HIS A 209 4.80 8.04 -7.75
C HIS A 209 3.79 8.40 -6.65
N PRO A 210 4.20 9.13 -5.61
CA PRO A 210 3.29 9.48 -4.52
C PRO A 210 2.16 10.36 -5.05
N HIS A 211 0.94 10.04 -4.65
CA HIS A 211 -0.26 10.76 -5.05
C HIS A 211 -1.35 10.60 -4.00
N LEU A 212 -2.24 11.58 -3.92
CA LEU A 212 -3.46 11.53 -3.11
C LEU A 212 -4.66 11.37 -4.03
N SER A 213 -5.26 10.18 -4.02
CA SER A 213 -6.45 9.93 -4.83
C SER A 213 -7.67 10.66 -4.30
N LEU A 214 -8.44 11.26 -5.22
CA LEU A 214 -9.71 11.92 -4.93
C LEU A 214 -10.90 11.03 -5.31
N VAL A 215 -10.77 10.29 -6.41
CA VAL A 215 -11.84 9.43 -6.94
C VAL A 215 -11.22 8.17 -7.56
N TYR A 216 -11.85 7.02 -7.29
CA TYR A 216 -11.64 5.78 -8.04
C TYR A 216 -12.82 5.53 -8.98
N SER A 217 -12.58 5.34 -10.27
CA SER A 217 -13.66 5.09 -11.23
C SER A 217 -13.14 4.45 -12.51
N ASN A 218 -14.01 3.72 -13.20
CA ASN A 218 -13.76 3.15 -14.52
C ASN A 218 -14.02 4.16 -15.66
N LEU A 219 -14.50 5.37 -15.36
CA LEU A 219 -14.79 6.37 -16.37
C LEU A 219 -13.52 6.76 -17.14
N TRP A 220 -13.46 6.46 -18.43
CA TRP A 220 -12.39 6.91 -19.30
C TRP A 220 -12.86 7.02 -20.75
N PRO A 221 -12.48 8.06 -21.49
CA PRO A 221 -11.78 9.27 -21.04
C PRO A 221 -12.67 10.19 -20.19
N ILE A 222 -12.06 11.09 -19.41
CA ILE A 222 -12.78 12.26 -18.86
C ILE A 222 -12.87 13.27 -20.00
N ASP A 223 -14.09 13.62 -20.42
CA ASP A 223 -14.27 14.61 -21.48
C ASP A 223 -13.94 16.04 -21.01
N ASN A 224 -13.70 16.94 -21.97
CA ASN A 224 -13.30 18.31 -21.68
C ASN A 224 -14.35 19.13 -20.91
N ALA A 225 -15.64 18.79 -20.99
CA ALA A 225 -16.67 19.49 -20.24
C ALA A 225 -16.62 19.06 -18.77
N LEU A 226 -16.61 17.75 -18.53
CA LEU A 226 -16.45 17.18 -17.19
C LEU A 226 -15.14 17.62 -16.53
N TRP A 227 -14.03 17.63 -17.27
CA TRP A 227 -12.74 18.10 -16.77
C TRP A 227 -12.77 19.56 -16.31
N ARG A 228 -13.41 20.46 -17.09
CA ARG A 228 -13.62 21.85 -16.67
C ARG A 228 -14.45 21.95 -15.40
N THR A 229 -15.52 21.16 -15.29
CA THR A 229 -16.35 21.13 -14.07
C THR A 229 -15.58 20.63 -12.85
N ILE A 230 -14.73 19.62 -13.01
CA ILE A 230 -13.85 19.11 -11.95
C ILE A 230 -12.90 20.23 -11.49
N LYS A 231 -12.21 20.89 -12.43
CA LYS A 231 -11.29 21.99 -12.12
C LYS A 231 -11.95 23.12 -11.37
N THR A 232 -13.04 23.68 -11.91
CA THR A 232 -13.79 24.77 -11.27
C THR A 232 -14.19 24.39 -9.85
N ARG A 233 -14.71 23.18 -9.65
CA ARG A 233 -15.09 22.72 -8.31
C ARG A 233 -13.91 22.65 -7.33
N ILE A 234 -12.74 22.24 -7.79
CA ILE A 234 -11.55 22.12 -6.94
C ILE A 234 -10.94 23.49 -6.67
N THR A 235 -10.78 24.32 -7.70
CA THR A 235 -10.37 25.73 -7.62
C THR A 235 -11.26 26.50 -6.64
N ASP A 236 -12.58 26.44 -6.79
CA ASP A 236 -13.54 27.15 -5.93
C ASP A 236 -13.46 26.68 -4.47
N TYR A 237 -13.32 25.36 -4.26
CA TYR A 237 -13.30 24.79 -2.91
C TYR A 237 -11.96 24.99 -2.18
N LEU A 238 -10.85 24.94 -2.93
CA LEU A 238 -9.51 25.16 -2.39
C LEU A 238 -9.13 26.64 -2.37
N GLY A 239 -9.81 27.52 -3.10
CA GLY A 239 -9.44 28.92 -3.23
C GLY A 239 -8.09 29.12 -3.93
N VAL A 240 -7.76 28.25 -4.90
CA VAL A 240 -6.53 28.33 -5.69
C VAL A 240 -6.85 28.77 -7.11
N GLU A 241 -6.04 29.63 -7.73
CA GLU A 241 -6.36 30.22 -9.04
C GLU A 241 -6.28 29.22 -10.20
N ASP A 242 -5.30 28.32 -10.17
CA ASP A 242 -5.11 27.31 -11.22
C ASP A 242 -4.57 26.01 -10.63
N VAL A 243 -5.34 24.93 -10.74
CA VAL A 243 -5.00 23.58 -10.23
C VAL A 243 -4.10 22.78 -11.18
N ASP A 244 -3.88 23.29 -12.40
CA ASP A 244 -3.10 22.65 -13.46
C ASP A 244 -1.82 23.41 -13.81
N ALA A 245 -1.55 24.54 -13.13
CA ALA A 245 -0.42 25.40 -13.45
C ALA A 245 0.90 24.59 -13.46
N GLU A 246 1.59 24.63 -14.59
CA GLU A 246 2.90 23.97 -14.74
C GLU A 246 3.89 24.57 -13.72
N GLY A 247 4.53 23.71 -12.94
CA GLY A 247 5.44 24.12 -11.87
C GLY A 247 4.76 24.49 -10.54
N MET A 248 3.44 24.32 -10.40
CA MET A 248 2.78 24.41 -9.09
C MET A 248 3.16 23.19 -8.25
N GLN A 249 4.20 23.37 -7.42
CA GLN A 249 4.75 22.34 -6.54
C GLN A 249 4.06 22.30 -5.17
N ASP A 250 3.42 23.39 -4.76
CA ASP A 250 2.73 23.48 -3.47
C ASP A 250 1.48 24.37 -3.60
N MET A 251 0.29 23.76 -3.43
CA MET A 251 -0.98 24.50 -3.37
C MET A 251 -1.23 25.15 -2.00
N GLY A 252 -0.24 25.13 -1.10
CA GLY A 252 -0.39 25.49 0.31
C GLY A 252 -1.08 24.39 1.13
N TYR A 253 -1.28 23.21 0.53
CA TYR A 253 -1.89 22.05 1.16
C TYR A 253 -0.83 20.97 1.32
N GLY A 254 -0.30 20.86 2.53
CA GLY A 254 0.65 19.84 2.90
C GLY A 254 0.52 19.49 4.37
N TRP A 255 1.17 18.41 4.76
CA TRP A 255 1.25 18.03 6.16
C TRP A 255 2.56 17.34 6.48
N ASP A 256 2.93 17.40 7.75
CA ASP A 256 3.98 16.61 8.36
C ASP A 256 3.35 15.67 9.41
N GLY A 257 3.92 14.47 9.56
CA GLY A 257 3.36 13.44 10.43
C GLY A 257 1.97 12.95 9.97
N GLY A 258 1.06 12.73 10.92
CA GLY A 258 -0.30 12.23 10.66
C GLY A 258 -0.53 10.85 11.25
N VAL A 259 -1.12 9.94 10.48
CA VAL A 259 -1.43 8.58 10.94
C VAL A 259 -0.93 7.57 9.93
N LEU A 260 -0.11 6.63 10.37
CA LEU A 260 0.23 5.46 9.57
C LEU A 260 -0.84 4.39 9.79
N LYS A 261 -1.33 3.79 8.71
CA LYS A 261 -2.30 2.68 8.75
C LYS A 261 -1.81 1.51 7.91
N LEU A 262 -1.96 0.29 8.43
CA LEU A 262 -1.88 -0.92 7.62
C LEU A 262 -3.29 -1.31 7.20
N VAL A 263 -3.49 -1.50 5.90
CA VAL A 263 -4.80 -1.76 5.32
C VAL A 263 -4.74 -3.00 4.44
N LEU A 264 -5.61 -3.96 4.68
CA LEU A 264 -5.84 -5.10 3.80
C LEU A 264 -6.76 -4.67 2.66
N CYS A 265 -6.18 -4.55 1.46
CA CYS A 265 -6.83 -4.05 0.27
C CYS A 265 -7.24 -5.19 -0.67
N GLU A 266 -8.00 -6.15 -0.15
CA GLU A 266 -8.59 -7.27 -0.90
C GLU A 266 -10.10 -7.07 -1.07
N GLY A 267 -10.63 -7.45 -2.23
CA GLY A 267 -12.04 -7.24 -2.57
C GLY A 267 -12.37 -5.81 -3.00
N GLU A 268 -13.63 -5.44 -2.82
CA GLU A 268 -14.11 -4.09 -3.15
C GLU A 268 -13.58 -3.05 -2.17
N VAL A 269 -13.45 -1.78 -2.60
CA VAL A 269 -12.82 -0.72 -1.79
C VAL A 269 -13.53 -0.48 -0.44
N TYR A 270 -14.84 -0.68 -0.39
CA TYR A 270 -15.62 -0.55 0.86
C TYR A 270 -15.43 -1.74 1.82
N GLU A 271 -14.82 -2.83 1.35
CA GLU A 271 -14.50 -4.02 2.15
C GLU A 271 -13.07 -3.97 2.71
N TRP A 272 -12.27 -2.97 2.32
CA TRP A 272 -10.89 -2.85 2.80
C TRP A 272 -10.83 -2.65 4.32
N ILE A 273 -9.94 -3.40 4.97
CA ILE A 273 -9.90 -3.52 6.43
C ILE A 273 -8.64 -2.86 6.96
N VAL A 274 -8.77 -1.92 7.90
CA VAL A 274 -7.63 -1.39 8.65
C VAL A 274 -7.19 -2.45 9.67
N LEU A 275 -5.98 -2.99 9.48
CA LEU A 275 -5.38 -3.98 10.37
C LEU A 275 -4.82 -3.34 11.66
N GLY A 276 -4.33 -2.11 11.55
CA GLY A 276 -3.82 -1.33 12.68
C GLY A 276 -3.40 0.07 12.25
N SER A 277 -3.18 0.95 13.24
CA SER A 277 -2.76 2.33 13.01
C SER A 277 -1.88 2.88 14.12
N VAL A 278 -1.01 3.83 13.80
CA VAL A 278 -0.18 4.56 14.77
C VAL A 278 -0.10 6.04 14.42
N ASP A 279 -0.25 6.90 15.43
CA ASP A 279 -0.11 8.34 15.29
C ASP A 279 1.36 8.77 15.23
N ILE A 280 1.65 9.68 14.31
CA ILE A 280 2.95 10.31 14.12
C ILE A 280 2.81 11.79 14.42
N HIS A 281 3.51 12.23 15.46
CA HIS A 281 3.60 13.61 15.91
C HIS A 281 4.88 14.29 15.39
#